data_AF-A0A831M3Z8-F1
#
_entry.id   AF-A0A831M3Z8-F1
#
_cell.length_a   1.000
_cell.length_b   1.000
_cell.length_c   1.000
_cell.angle_alpha   90.00
_cell.angle_beta   90.00
_cell.angle_gamma   90.00
#
_symmetry.space_group_name_H-M   'P 1'
#
loop_
_entity.id
_entity.type
_entity.pdbx_description
1 polymer ?
#
loop_
_entity_poly.entity_id
_entity_poly.type
_entity_poly.pdbx_seq_one_letter_code
_entity_poly.pdbx_strand_id
1 'polypeptide(L)'
;MEAFWQAVRDGVGHLSFWKCVGWMGNVVFFSRFIVQWFYTEKRKQVVVPSGFWWLSLAGSLLLFSYGVHVGDYVFILAYAFTWIPYVRNLMIHRRHKAAQITCGSCETMCVPTALYCHHCGIRLVQTGRA
;
A
#
# COMPACT_ATOMS: atom_id res chain seq x y z
N MET A 1 -0.12 24.82 -27.96
CA MET A 1 -0.70 24.97 -26.60
C MET A 1 -2.23 25.04 -26.64
N GLU A 2 -2.83 25.83 -27.53
CA GLU A 2 -4.30 25.92 -27.67
C GLU A 2 -5.01 24.58 -27.96
N ALA A 3 -4.44 23.74 -28.84
CA ALA A 3 -4.99 22.42 -29.17
C ALA A 3 -4.98 21.43 -27.99
N PHE A 4 -4.03 21.58 -27.05
CA PHE A 4 -4.00 20.79 -25.83
C PHE A 4 -5.12 21.22 -24.87
N TRP A 5 -5.33 22.53 -24.71
CA TRP A 5 -6.41 23.05 -23.88
C TRP A 5 -7.80 22.78 -24.46
N GLN A 6 -7.95 22.73 -25.79
CA GLN A 6 -9.17 22.28 -26.46
C GLN A 6 -9.39 20.77 -26.26
N ALA A 7 -8.38 19.93 -26.46
CA ALA A 7 -8.48 18.48 -26.20
C ALA A 7 -8.80 18.14 -24.73
N VAL A 8 -8.27 18.91 -23.78
CA VAL A 8 -8.62 18.80 -22.36
C VAL A 8 -10.07 19.24 -22.12
N ARG A 9 -10.53 20.33 -22.74
CA ARG A 9 -11.90 20.85 -22.57
C ARG A 9 -12.95 19.92 -23.19
N ASP A 10 -12.67 19.36 -24.36
CA ASP A 10 -13.54 18.41 -25.07
C ASP A 10 -13.54 17.03 -24.39
N GLY A 11 -12.40 16.64 -23.79
CA GLY A 11 -12.29 15.43 -22.98
C GLY A 11 -13.12 15.46 -21.69
N VAL A 12 -13.36 16.65 -21.12
CA VAL A 12 -14.21 16.87 -19.94
C VAL A 12 -15.69 16.91 -20.33
N GLY A 13 -16.04 17.38 -21.53
CA GLY A 13 -17.43 17.44 -22.02
C GLY A 13 -18.09 16.07 -22.26
N HIS A 14 -17.30 15.02 -22.49
CA HIS A 14 -17.75 13.63 -22.67
C HIS A 14 -17.05 12.70 -21.66
N LEU A 15 -17.31 12.92 -20.37
CA LEU A 15 -16.94 12.01 -19.27
C LEU A 15 -17.74 10.71 -19.39
N SER A 16 -17.27 9.81 -20.26
CA SER A 16 -17.74 8.42 -20.27
C SER A 16 -17.42 7.80 -18.91
N PHE A 17 -18.34 6.98 -18.37
CA PHE A 17 -18.21 6.32 -17.07
C PHE A 17 -16.81 5.73 -16.84
N TRP A 18 -16.23 5.13 -17.87
CA TRP A 18 -14.89 4.54 -17.85
C TRP A 18 -13.74 5.53 -17.69
N LYS A 19 -13.86 6.75 -18.26
CA LYS A 19 -12.88 7.82 -18.03
C LYS A 19 -12.88 8.27 -16.57
N CYS A 20 -14.05 8.34 -15.93
CA CYS A 20 -14.16 8.62 -14.50
C CYS A 20 -13.44 7.54 -13.67
N VAL A 21 -13.63 6.26 -14.01
CA VAL A 21 -12.94 5.15 -13.34
C VAL A 21 -11.42 5.25 -13.47
N GLY A 22 -10.90 5.59 -14.66
CA GLY A 22 -9.47 5.80 -14.88
C GLY A 22 -8.91 6.98 -14.07
N TRP A 23 -9.62 8.11 -14.02
CA TRP A 23 -9.23 9.27 -13.21
C TRP A 23 -9.29 8.97 -11.70
N MET A 24 -10.33 8.27 -11.24
CA MET A 24 -10.42 7.81 -9.85
C MET A 24 -9.28 6.87 -9.49
N GLY A 25 -8.92 5.94 -10.38
CA GLY A 25 -7.77 5.06 -10.21
C GLY A 25 -6.46 5.83 -10.01
N ASN A 26 -6.24 6.90 -10.81
CA ASN A 26 -5.09 7.78 -10.65
C ASN A 26 -5.10 8.55 -9.32
N VAL A 27 -6.24 9.10 -8.91
CA VAL A 27 -6.38 9.81 -7.63
C VAL A 27 -6.10 8.86 -6.46
N VAL A 28 -6.67 7.66 -6.48
CA VAL A 28 -6.40 6.62 -5.47
C VAL A 28 -4.93 6.25 -5.47
N PHE A 29 -4.32 6.05 -6.65
CA PHE A 29 -2.92 5.71 -6.76
C PHE A 29 -2.00 6.84 -6.28
N PHE A 30 -2.35 8.12 -6.47
CA PHE A 30 -1.56 9.26 -5.98
C PHE A 30 -1.75 9.48 -4.47
N SER A 31 -2.96 9.23 -3.95
CA SER A 31 -3.28 9.41 -2.53
C SER A 31 -2.38 8.59 -1.59
N ARG A 32 -1.77 7.50 -2.07
CA ARG A 32 -0.80 6.70 -1.31
C ARG A 32 0.39 7.52 -0.81
N PHE A 33 0.86 8.49 -1.61
CA PHE A 33 1.96 9.38 -1.20
C PHE A 33 1.51 10.38 -0.15
N ILE A 34 0.26 10.86 -0.24
CA ILE A 34 -0.34 11.74 0.75
C ILE A 34 -0.44 11.01 2.10
N VAL A 35 -0.92 9.77 2.10
CA VAL A 35 -0.98 8.94 3.32
C VAL A 35 0.42 8.68 3.87
N GLN A 36 1.38 8.36 3.01
CA GLN A 36 2.76 8.15 3.46
C GLN A 36 3.31 9.43 4.10
N TRP A 37 3.21 10.59 3.44
CA TRP A 37 3.62 11.88 3.98
C TRP A 37 3.00 12.14 5.35
N PHE A 38 1.67 12.01 5.45
CA PHE A 38 0.96 12.28 6.69
C PHE A 38 1.48 11.43 7.86
N TYR A 39 1.74 10.14 7.60
CA TYR A 39 2.28 9.23 8.62
C TYR A 39 3.75 9.50 8.92
N THR A 40 4.57 9.86 7.93
CA THR A 40 5.98 10.19 8.16
C THR A 40 6.13 11.48 8.96
N GLU A 41 5.30 12.49 8.70
CA GLU A 41 5.31 13.76 9.45
C GLU A 41 4.90 13.50 10.91
N LYS A 42 3.81 12.74 11.11
CA LYS A 42 3.30 12.41 12.44
C LYS A 42 4.30 11.60 13.27
N ARG A 43 5.12 10.75 12.65
CA ARG A 43 6.05 9.85 13.35
C ARG A 43 7.52 10.28 13.24
N LYS A 44 7.82 11.34 12.48
CA LYS A 44 9.18 11.82 12.15
C LYS A 44 10.14 10.71 11.69
N GLN A 45 9.60 9.69 11.04
CA GLN A 45 10.34 8.51 10.60
C GLN A 45 9.83 8.09 9.21
N VAL A 46 10.72 7.61 8.35
CA VAL A 46 10.38 7.09 7.02
C VAL A 46 9.73 5.71 7.20
N VAL A 47 8.43 5.70 7.48
CA VAL A 47 7.64 4.49 7.68
C VAL A 47 6.58 4.36 6.58
N VAL A 48 6.45 3.15 6.04
CA VAL A 48 5.41 2.84 5.05
C VAL A 48 4.20 2.26 5.77
N PRO A 49 3.09 3.02 5.93
CA PRO A 49 1.93 2.54 6.67
C PRO A 49 1.21 1.42 5.91
N SER A 50 0.46 0.57 6.63
CA SER A 50 -0.37 -0.47 5.98
C SER A 50 -1.36 0.10 4.97
N GLY A 51 -1.85 1.33 5.19
CA GLY A 51 -2.74 2.03 4.25
C GLY A 51 -2.12 2.30 2.89
N PHE A 52 -0.79 2.48 2.81
CA PHE A 52 -0.07 2.65 1.54
C PHE A 52 -0.26 1.43 0.62
N TRP A 53 -0.11 0.24 1.18
CA TRP A 53 -0.23 -1.02 0.43
C TRP A 53 -1.67 -1.28 -0.04
N TRP A 54 -2.66 -0.96 0.81
CA TRP A 54 -4.07 -1.08 0.44
C TRP A 54 -4.49 -0.11 -0.66
N LEU A 55 -4.08 1.16 -0.58
CA LEU A 55 -4.35 2.15 -1.62
C LEU A 55 -3.66 1.79 -2.93
N SER A 56 -2.44 1.26 -2.87
CA SER A 56 -1.71 0.83 -4.06
C SER A 56 -2.40 -0.34 -4.74
N LEU A 57 -2.91 -1.32 -3.96
CA LEU A 57 -3.68 -2.44 -4.48
C LEU A 57 -4.99 -1.99 -5.12
N ALA A 58 -5.75 -1.13 -4.43
CA ALA A 58 -7.01 -0.58 -4.94
C ALA A 58 -6.80 0.24 -6.23
N GLY A 59 -5.80 1.12 -6.24
CA GLY A 59 -5.43 1.92 -7.41
C GLY A 59 -4.99 1.07 -8.59
N SER A 60 -4.15 0.05 -8.36
CA SER A 60 -3.72 -0.87 -9.41
C SER A 60 -4.88 -1.69 -9.98
N LEU A 61 -5.85 -2.11 -9.16
CA LEU A 61 -7.02 -2.84 -9.63
C LEU A 61 -7.94 -1.95 -10.47
N LEU A 62 -8.19 -0.71 -10.04
CA LEU A 62 -8.98 0.25 -10.82
C LEU A 62 -8.33 0.57 -12.17
N LEU A 63 -7.01 0.79 -12.18
CA LEU A 63 -6.26 1.09 -13.40
C LEU A 63 -6.10 -0.14 -14.30
N PHE A 64 -6.01 -1.34 -13.73
CA PHE A 64 -6.06 -2.59 -14.48
C PHE A 64 -7.41 -2.78 -15.16
N SER A 65 -8.52 -2.62 -14.44
CA SER A 65 -9.88 -2.70 -15.02
C SER A 65 -10.09 -1.67 -16.13
N TYR A 66 -9.56 -0.45 -15.96
CA TYR A 66 -9.56 0.57 -17.01
C TYR A 66 -8.70 0.17 -18.22
N GLY A 67 -7.49 -0.35 -18.00
CA GLY A 67 -6.58 -0.79 -19.06
C GLY A 67 -7.15 -1.93 -19.91
N VAL A 68 -7.87 -2.87 -19.27
CA VAL A 68 -8.61 -3.92 -19.97
C VAL A 68 -9.70 -3.34 -20.87
N HIS A 69 -10.39 -2.29 -20.42
CA HIS A 69 -11.43 -1.64 -21.22
C HIS A 69 -10.87 -0.86 -22.42
N VAL A 70 -9.73 -0.19 -22.25
CA VAL A 70 -9.04 0.53 -23.34
C VAL A 70 -8.38 -0.45 -24.32
N GLY A 71 -8.11 -1.69 -23.92
CA GLY A 71 -7.45 -2.69 -24.74
C GLY A 71 -5.94 -2.44 -24.91
N ASP A 72 -5.35 -1.64 -24.03
CA ASP A 72 -3.93 -1.32 -24.08
C ASP A 72 -3.12 -2.35 -23.28
N TYR A 73 -2.44 -3.24 -24.01
CA TYR A 73 -1.62 -4.32 -23.44
C TYR A 73 -0.51 -3.80 -22.52
N VAL A 74 0.02 -2.60 -22.77
CA VAL A 74 1.10 -2.01 -21.95
C VAL A 74 0.56 -1.67 -20.55
N PHE A 75 -0.62 -1.06 -20.49
CA PHE A 75 -1.30 -0.75 -19.23
C PHE A 75 -1.68 -2.01 -18.46
N ILE A 76 -2.24 -3.00 -19.16
CA ILE A 76 -2.64 -4.29 -18.57
C ILE A 76 -1.42 -4.97 -17.94
N LEU A 77 -0.31 -5.11 -18.67
CA LEU A 77 0.90 -5.74 -18.15
C LEU A 77 1.52 -4.92 -17.01
N ALA A 78 1.54 -3.59 -17.09
CA ALA A 78 2.06 -2.74 -16.02
C ALA A 78 1.33 -2.98 -14.69
N TYR A 79 0.00 -3.05 -14.71
CA TYR A 79 -0.81 -3.26 -13.51
C TYR A 79 -0.97 -4.74 -13.10
N ALA A 80 -0.82 -5.68 -14.04
CA ALA A 80 -0.88 -7.12 -13.80
C ALA A 80 0.29 -7.65 -12.96
N PHE A 81 1.38 -6.91 -12.77
CA PHE A 81 2.47 -7.34 -11.88
C PHE A 81 2.58 -6.50 -10.60
N THR A 82 1.94 -5.33 -10.53
CA THR A 82 2.11 -4.42 -9.39
C THR A 82 1.44 -4.92 -8.11
N TRP A 83 0.38 -5.73 -8.22
CA TRP A 83 -0.31 -6.31 -7.07
C TRP A 83 0.56 -7.33 -6.30
N ILE A 84 1.51 -8.01 -6.96
CA ILE A 84 2.38 -9.03 -6.35
C ILE A 84 3.20 -8.46 -5.17
N PRO A 85 4.02 -7.40 -5.35
CA PRO A 85 4.77 -6.82 -4.24
C PRO A 85 3.86 -6.22 -3.16
N TYR A 86 2.69 -5.68 -3.53
CA TYR A 86 1.74 -5.09 -2.57
C TYR A 86 1.14 -6.14 -1.64
N VAL A 87 0.68 -7.25 -2.21
CA VAL A 87 0.09 -8.37 -1.48
C VAL A 87 1.15 -9.07 -0.62
N ARG A 88 2.37 -9.30 -1.15
CA ARG A 88 3.49 -9.85 -0.37
C ARG A 88 3.83 -8.98 0.83
N ASN A 89 3.98 -7.67 0.64
CA ASN A 89 4.36 -6.76 1.71
C ASN A 89 3.27 -6.66 2.78
N LEU A 90 1.99 -6.68 2.37
CA LEU A 90 0.87 -6.74 3.32
C LEU A 90 0.87 -8.05 4.12
N MET A 91 1.14 -9.19 3.49
CA MET A 91 1.26 -10.48 4.18
C MET A 91 2.41 -10.50 5.18
N ILE A 92 3.60 -10.02 4.80
CA ILE A 92 4.77 -9.93 5.68
C ILE A 92 4.45 -9.03 6.88
N HIS A 93 3.84 -7.85 6.64
CA HIS A 93 3.46 -6.93 7.71
C HIS A 93 2.47 -7.56 8.70
N ARG A 94 1.49 -8.31 8.21
CA ARG A 94 0.53 -9.04 9.07
C ARG A 94 1.21 -10.15 9.86
N ARG A 95 2.10 -10.93 9.24
CA ARG A 95 2.86 -11.99 9.91
C ARG A 95 3.79 -11.43 10.98
N HIS A 96 4.48 -10.32 10.71
CA HIS A 96 5.33 -9.67 11.71
C HIS A 96 4.55 -9.18 12.92
N LYS A 97 3.35 -8.61 12.73
CA LYS A 97 2.48 -8.22 13.85
C LYS A 97 1.97 -9.43 14.64
N ALA A 98 1.56 -10.49 13.96
CA ALA A 98 1.07 -11.71 14.60
C ALA A 98 2.17 -12.46 15.37
N ALA A 99 3.42 -12.35 14.92
CA ALA A 99 4.57 -12.99 15.56
C ALA A 99 5.21 -12.13 16.67
N GLN A 100 4.64 -10.98 17.03
CA GLN A 100 5.11 -10.22 18.19
C GLN A 100 4.88 -11.03 19.45
N ILE A 101 5.90 -11.08 20.30
CA ILE A 101 5.89 -11.85 21.55
C ILE A 101 5.74 -10.85 22.68
N THR A 102 4.77 -11.07 23.56
CA THR A 102 4.61 -10.28 24.79
C THR A 102 5.51 -10.86 25.86
N CYS A 103 6.32 -10.01 26.50
CA CYS A 103 7.12 -10.47 27.63
C CYS A 103 6.21 -10.78 28.84
N GLY A 104 6.34 -11.96 29.44
CA GLY A 104 5.52 -12.35 30.60
C GLY A 104 5.84 -11.60 31.90
N SER A 105 6.93 -10.82 31.97
CA SER A 105 7.32 -10.06 33.16
C SER A 105 6.96 -8.58 33.10
N CYS A 106 7.07 -7.95 31.92
CA CYS A 106 6.86 -6.51 31.75
C CYS A 106 5.76 -6.17 30.73
N GLU A 107 5.05 -7.18 30.22
CA GLU A 107 3.94 -7.08 29.26
C GLU A 107 4.24 -6.24 27.99
N THR A 108 5.53 -6.00 27.70
CA THR A 108 5.94 -5.19 26.56
C THR A 108 6.02 -6.05 25.30
N MET A 109 5.52 -5.51 24.17
CA MET A 109 5.61 -6.15 22.86
C MET A 109 7.06 -6.16 22.37
N CYS A 110 7.60 -7.36 22.15
CA CYS A 110 8.96 -7.58 21.65
C CYS A 110 8.93 -8.13 20.21
N VAL A 111 10.02 -7.91 19.48
CA VAL A 111 10.15 -8.43 18.11
C VAL A 111 10.28 -9.96 18.13
N PRO A 112 9.70 -10.67 17.14
CA PRO A 112 9.70 -12.13 17.08
C PRO A 112 11.08 -12.78 17.17
N THR A 113 12.11 -12.10 16.66
CA THR A 113 13.49 -12.61 16.59
C THR A 113 14.32 -12.29 17.84
N ALA A 114 13.79 -11.52 18.79
CA ALA A 114 14.53 -11.15 20.00
C ALA A 114 14.63 -12.34 20.96
N LEU A 115 15.87 -12.65 21.39
CA LEU A 115 16.15 -13.61 22.46
C LEU A 115 15.93 -13.02 23.86
N TYR A 116 16.07 -11.70 23.99
CA TYR A 116 15.96 -10.96 25.25
C TYR A 116 14.98 -9.81 25.11
N CYS A 117 14.24 -9.51 26.18
CA CYS A 117 13.39 -8.33 26.23
C CYS A 117 14.23 -7.06 26.27
N HIS A 118 13.94 -6.10 25.39
CA HIS A 118 14.64 -4.80 25.34
C HIS A 118 14.35 -3.90 26.56
N HIS A 119 13.32 -4.20 27.34
CA HIS A 119 12.94 -3.40 28.50
C HIS A 119 13.43 -3.99 29.84
N CYS A 120 13.22 -5.29 30.08
CA CYS A 120 13.59 -5.93 31.36
C CYS A 120 14.83 -6.84 31.30
N GLY A 121 15.37 -7.13 30.10
CA GLY A 121 16.54 -8.00 29.94
C GLY A 121 16.30 -9.50 30.14
N ILE A 122 15.08 -9.92 30.52
CA ILE A 122 14.73 -11.34 30.69
C ILE A 122 14.73 -12.06 29.33
N ARG A 123 15.17 -13.32 29.32
CA ARG A 123 15.15 -14.18 28.14
C ARG A 123 13.71 -14.50 27.74
N LEU A 124 13.37 -14.24 26.48
CA LEU A 124 12.06 -14.57 25.92
C LEU A 124 12.05 -16.05 25.53
N VAL A 125 11.14 -16.83 26.11
CA VAL A 125 10.88 -18.20 25.68
C VAL A 125 9.98 -18.12 24.44
N GLN A 126 10.54 -18.39 23.26
CA GLN A 126 9.77 -18.49 22.03
C GLN A 126 8.86 -19.73 22.11
N THR A 127 7.59 -19.54 22.49
CA THR A 127 6.61 -20.61 22.68
C THR A 127 6.11 -21.28 21.38
N GLY A 128 6.89 -21.28 20.29
CA GLY A 128 6.38 -21.73 18.99
C GLY A 128 7.39 -21.83 17.84
N ARG A 129 8.62 -22.28 18.10
CA ARG A 129 9.49 -22.83 17.05
C ARG A 129 9.79 -24.29 17.39
N ALA A 130 8.85 -25.17 17.05
CA ALA A 130 9.11 -26.58 16.81
C ALA A 130 9.17 -26.78 15.28
#